data_AF-F6BDL8-F1
#
_entry.id   AF-F6BDL8-F1
#
_cell.length_a   1.000
_cell.length_b   1.000
_cell.length_c   1.000
_cell.angle_alpha   90.00
_cell.angle_beta   90.00
_cell.angle_gamma   90.00
#
_symmetry.space_group_name_H-M   'P 1'
#
loop_
_entity.id
_entity.type
_entity.pdbx_description
1 polymer ?
#
loop_
_entity_poly.entity_id
_entity_poly.type
_entity_poly.pdbx_seq_one_letter_code
_entity_poly.pdbx_strand_id
1 'polypeptide(L)'
;MKEITIDAKGMDYRELNEKIHEALRENPDLEKIVLKNVLGQRFIGNGIQKKNLTIEIYGVPGGDLGMFMNGPKIIVYGNTDHAPGNTLDDGVIVIHGSGGDVTGHSMRGGKIFVRDNVGYRSGIHMKEYKDKVPVLVIGGTAKDFLGEYMAGGIIIVLNIDREGNDLGKIKGRFIGTGIHGGSIYIRGDVDRFQLGVAADIKEFTEEDREKIKPYIEEFCKEFGLSDEIKEKLINSKYTKIAPISKRPFGKLYTPDLM
;
A
#
# COMPACT_ATOMS: atom_id res chain seq x y z
N MET A 1 30.05 -7.58 4.25
CA MET A 1 29.66 -6.30 4.89
C MET A 1 28.17 -6.36 5.21
N LYS A 2 27.69 -5.82 6.35
CA LYS A 2 26.26 -5.90 6.73
C LYS A 2 25.43 -4.70 6.26
N GLU A 3 26.06 -3.54 6.09
CA GLU A 3 25.38 -2.31 5.65
C GLU A 3 26.24 -1.59 4.59
N ILE A 4 25.59 -1.07 3.54
CA ILE A 4 26.21 -0.25 2.49
C ILE A 4 25.43 1.04 2.33
N THR A 5 26.14 2.15 2.11
CA THR A 5 25.54 3.44 1.72
C THR A 5 25.90 3.77 0.27
N ILE A 6 24.92 4.21 -0.51
CA ILE A 6 25.08 4.68 -1.89
C ILE A 6 24.53 6.11 -1.98
N ASP A 7 25.34 7.05 -2.47
CA ASP A 7 24.87 8.40 -2.79
C ASP A 7 24.36 8.42 -4.24
N ALA A 8 23.05 8.62 -4.43
CA ALA A 8 22.40 8.64 -5.74
C ALA A 8 22.53 10.00 -6.46
N LYS A 9 23.21 10.99 -5.87
CA LYS A 9 23.32 12.33 -6.44
C LYS A 9 23.97 12.28 -7.83
N GLY A 10 23.22 12.76 -8.83
CA GLY A 10 23.68 12.82 -10.22
C GLY A 10 23.67 11.48 -10.96
N MET A 11 23.25 10.39 -10.32
CA MET A 11 23.12 9.08 -10.96
C MET A 11 21.82 8.99 -11.76
N ASP A 12 21.91 8.39 -12.95
CA ASP A 12 20.73 7.88 -13.66
C ASP A 12 20.11 6.70 -12.91
N TYR A 13 18.84 6.42 -13.17
CA TYR A 13 18.15 5.29 -12.53
C TYR A 13 18.81 3.94 -12.84
N ARG A 14 19.33 3.73 -14.05
CA ARG A 14 19.98 2.46 -14.43
C ARG A 14 21.26 2.23 -13.63
N GLU A 15 22.05 3.29 -13.49
CA GLU A 15 23.29 3.27 -12.73
C GLU A 15 23.02 2.92 -11.25
N LEU A 16 22.05 3.58 -10.63
CA LEU A 16 21.69 3.30 -9.24
C LEU A 16 21.22 1.86 -9.04
N ASN A 17 20.35 1.36 -9.93
CA ASN A 17 19.84 -0.01 -9.82
C ASN A 17 20.95 -1.04 -10.02
N GLU A 18 21.85 -0.84 -10.98
CA GLU A 18 22.99 -1.76 -11.17
C GLU A 18 23.88 -1.78 -9.93
N LYS A 19 24.19 -0.61 -9.33
CA LYS A 19 24.96 -0.54 -8.08
C LYS A 19 24.30 -1.27 -6.92
N ILE A 20 22.97 -1.20 -6.79
CA ILE A 20 22.22 -1.95 -5.78
C ILE A 20 22.38 -3.46 -6.02
N HIS A 21 22.25 -3.92 -7.27
CA HIS A 21 22.39 -5.33 -7.60
C HIS A 21 23.83 -5.84 -7.47
N GLU A 22 24.83 -5.05 -7.87
CA GLU A 22 26.25 -5.33 -7.62
C GLU A 22 26.53 -5.50 -6.13
N ALA A 23 26.09 -4.54 -5.31
CA ALA A 23 26.26 -4.61 -3.86
C ALA A 23 25.67 -5.90 -3.27
N LEU A 24 24.49 -6.31 -3.74
CA LEU A 24 23.85 -7.56 -3.30
C LEU A 24 24.58 -8.82 -3.78
N ARG A 25 25.15 -8.82 -4.98
CA ARG A 25 25.93 -9.96 -5.51
C ARG A 25 27.26 -10.11 -4.77
N GLU A 26 27.95 -9.00 -4.51
CA GLU A 26 29.25 -8.99 -3.85
C GLU A 26 29.16 -9.20 -2.34
N ASN A 27 28.00 -8.92 -1.74
CA ASN A 27 27.79 -9.04 -0.30
C ASN A 27 26.58 -9.94 -0.01
N PRO A 28 26.74 -11.27 -0.04
CA PRO A 28 25.66 -12.22 0.25
C PRO A 28 25.01 -12.02 1.63
N ASP A 29 25.75 -11.50 2.61
CA ASP A 29 25.28 -11.23 3.98
C ASP A 29 24.80 -9.79 4.21
N LEU A 30 24.59 -9.01 3.13
CA LEU A 30 24.13 -7.62 3.24
C LEU A 30 22.71 -7.57 3.81
N GLU A 31 22.55 -6.91 4.95
CA GLU A 31 21.27 -6.78 5.65
C GLU A 31 20.64 -5.40 5.41
N LYS A 32 21.45 -4.40 5.05
CA LYS A 32 20.97 -3.02 4.89
C LYS A 32 21.63 -2.27 3.73
N ILE A 33 20.83 -1.52 2.98
CA ILE A 33 21.28 -0.54 2.00
C ILE A 33 20.68 0.83 2.35
N VAL A 34 21.52 1.87 2.38
CA VAL A 34 21.08 3.25 2.58
C VAL A 34 21.32 4.03 1.29
N LEU A 35 20.26 4.54 0.69
CA LEU A 35 20.30 5.39 -0.51
C LEU A 35 20.13 6.84 -0.09
N LYS A 36 21.13 7.68 -0.35
CA LYS A 36 21.08 9.13 -0.08
C LYS A 36 20.81 9.91 -1.36
N ASN A 37 20.24 11.11 -1.23
CA ASN A 37 20.01 12.06 -2.31
C ASN A 37 19.22 11.48 -3.51
N VAL A 38 18.26 10.61 -3.23
CA VAL A 38 17.39 10.04 -4.27
C VAL A 38 16.42 11.10 -4.77
N LEU A 39 16.40 11.31 -6.09
CA LEU A 39 15.59 12.33 -6.74
C LEU A 39 15.09 11.83 -8.10
N GLY A 40 14.06 10.98 -8.07
CA GLY A 40 13.35 10.51 -9.26
C GLY A 40 13.95 9.27 -9.93
N GLN A 41 15.00 8.65 -9.37
CA GLN A 41 15.48 7.36 -9.87
C GLN A 41 14.39 6.29 -9.72
N ARG A 42 14.00 5.70 -10.84
CA ARG A 42 12.92 4.70 -10.96
C ARG A 42 13.40 3.30 -10.58
N PHE A 43 12.44 2.41 -10.34
CA PHE A 43 12.67 0.96 -10.23
C PHE A 43 13.53 0.48 -9.06
N ILE A 44 13.80 1.33 -8.07
CA ILE A 44 14.57 0.98 -6.90
C ILE A 44 13.90 -0.20 -6.17
N GLY A 45 14.66 -1.26 -5.90
CA GLY A 45 14.16 -2.41 -5.17
C GLY A 45 13.44 -3.46 -6.02
N ASN A 46 13.37 -3.27 -7.34
CA ASN A 46 12.58 -4.14 -8.21
C ASN A 46 13.14 -5.56 -8.30
N GLY A 47 12.26 -6.55 -8.20
CA GLY A 47 12.59 -7.96 -8.30
C GLY A 47 13.51 -8.50 -7.20
N ILE A 48 13.84 -7.70 -6.18
CA ILE A 48 14.70 -8.15 -5.08
C ILE A 48 13.91 -9.12 -4.19
N GLN A 49 14.52 -10.27 -3.89
CA GLN A 49 13.88 -11.37 -3.13
C GLN A 49 14.57 -11.67 -1.78
N LYS A 50 15.55 -10.85 -1.39
CA LYS A 50 16.33 -11.08 -0.17
C LYS A 50 15.54 -10.67 1.07
N LYS A 51 14.89 -11.65 1.73
CA LYS A 51 13.98 -11.42 2.86
C LYS A 51 14.58 -10.63 4.04
N ASN A 52 15.87 -10.82 4.34
CA ASN A 52 16.55 -10.15 5.46
C ASN A 52 17.18 -8.80 5.06
N LEU A 53 16.75 -8.20 3.95
CA LEU A 53 17.27 -6.91 3.47
C LEU A 53 16.33 -5.77 3.84
N THR A 54 16.89 -4.70 4.38
CA THR A 54 16.24 -3.38 4.50
C THR A 54 16.89 -2.37 3.56
N ILE A 55 16.10 -1.65 2.77
CA ILE A 55 16.55 -0.54 1.93
C ILE A 55 15.95 0.75 2.48
N GLU A 56 16.79 1.64 3.00
CA GLU A 56 16.39 2.98 3.42
C GLU A 56 16.64 3.98 2.30
N ILE A 57 15.65 4.81 1.99
CA ILE A 57 15.70 5.78 0.90
C ILE A 57 15.49 7.17 1.48
N TYR A 58 16.50 8.03 1.37
CA TYR A 58 16.44 9.43 1.76
C TYR A 58 16.28 10.29 0.51
N GLY A 59 15.05 10.74 0.27
CA GLY A 59 14.67 11.47 -0.94
C GLY A 59 13.32 10.99 -1.50
N VAL A 60 13.13 11.20 -2.80
CA VAL A 60 11.89 10.83 -3.52
C VAL A 60 12.26 9.83 -4.63
N PRO A 61 12.00 8.52 -4.46
CA PRO A 61 12.18 7.56 -5.54
C PRO A 61 11.17 7.83 -6.67
N GLY A 62 11.60 7.58 -7.90
CA GLY A 62 10.75 7.66 -9.09
C GLY A 62 9.81 6.48 -9.20
N GLY A 63 9.03 6.45 -10.29
CA GLY A 63 7.99 5.46 -10.52
C GLY A 63 8.42 3.99 -10.39
N ASP A 64 7.46 3.16 -10.00
CA ASP A 64 7.57 1.70 -9.84
C ASP A 64 8.61 1.26 -8.79
N LEU A 65 8.62 1.90 -7.62
CA LEU A 65 9.42 1.48 -6.45
C LEU A 65 9.00 0.07 -5.98
N GLY A 66 9.94 -0.85 -5.83
CA GLY A 66 9.69 -2.18 -5.27
C GLY A 66 8.79 -3.08 -6.15
N MET A 67 8.75 -2.84 -7.45
CA MET A 67 7.96 -3.65 -8.38
C MET A 67 8.46 -5.10 -8.41
N PHE A 68 7.55 -6.08 -8.36
CA PHE A 68 7.87 -7.52 -8.26
C PHE A 68 8.76 -7.90 -7.06
N MET A 69 8.88 -7.03 -6.04
CA MET A 69 9.62 -7.34 -4.83
C MET A 69 8.96 -8.52 -4.09
N ASN A 70 9.78 -9.38 -3.48
CA ASN A 70 9.33 -10.59 -2.79
C ASN A 70 10.15 -10.82 -1.51
N GLY A 71 9.84 -10.06 -0.46
CA GLY A 71 10.38 -10.29 0.89
C GLY A 71 11.08 -9.10 1.57
N PRO A 72 11.93 -8.31 0.89
CA PRO A 72 12.64 -7.19 1.53
C PRO A 72 11.72 -6.15 2.18
N LYS A 73 12.31 -5.33 3.05
CA LYS A 73 11.68 -4.10 3.56
C LYS A 73 12.28 -2.88 2.87
N ILE A 74 11.44 -1.98 2.38
CA ILE A 74 11.84 -0.66 1.86
C ILE A 74 11.25 0.42 2.78
N ILE A 75 12.06 1.39 3.19
CA ILE A 75 11.63 2.54 3.99
C ILE A 75 11.99 3.80 3.24
N VAL A 76 11.00 4.63 2.92
CA VAL A 76 11.17 5.90 2.23
C VAL A 76 10.97 7.04 3.21
N TYR A 77 12.03 7.80 3.48
CA TYR A 77 12.02 9.03 4.26
C TYR A 77 11.65 10.23 3.38
N GLY A 78 10.45 10.17 2.79
CA GLY A 78 9.97 11.14 1.82
C GLY A 78 8.68 10.68 1.14
N ASN A 79 8.29 11.39 0.09
CA ASN A 79 7.18 10.97 -0.78
C ASN A 79 7.68 9.93 -1.80
N THR A 80 6.75 9.21 -2.43
CA THR A 80 7.05 8.44 -3.64
C THR A 80 6.31 9.03 -4.83
N ASP A 81 6.84 8.80 -6.02
CA ASP A 81 6.15 9.03 -7.29
C ASP A 81 5.04 7.94 -7.50
N HIS A 82 4.62 7.70 -8.74
CA HIS A 82 3.59 6.74 -9.11
C HIS A 82 4.01 5.26 -8.96
N ALA A 83 3.01 4.41 -8.72
CA ALA A 83 3.10 2.95 -8.69
C ALA A 83 4.08 2.30 -7.68
N PRO A 84 4.31 2.83 -6.46
CA PRO A 84 5.07 2.09 -5.47
C PRO A 84 4.36 0.76 -5.12
N GLY A 85 5.13 -0.32 -5.05
CA GLY A 85 4.64 -1.67 -4.77
C GLY A 85 3.89 -2.32 -5.92
N ASN A 86 4.17 -1.91 -7.16
CA ASN A 86 3.58 -2.54 -8.34
C ASN A 86 3.85 -4.06 -8.38
N THR A 87 2.80 -4.88 -8.36
CA THR A 87 2.90 -6.34 -8.35
C THR A 87 3.81 -6.86 -7.22
N LEU A 88 3.81 -6.18 -6.06
CA LEU A 88 4.48 -6.67 -4.86
C LEU A 88 3.93 -8.05 -4.48
N ASP A 89 4.82 -9.01 -4.24
CA ASP A 89 4.48 -10.42 -4.01
C ASP A 89 4.66 -10.85 -2.55
N ASP A 90 5.61 -10.22 -1.84
CA ASP A 90 5.84 -10.30 -0.40
C ASP A 90 6.77 -9.15 0.04
N GLY A 91 6.89 -8.92 1.35
CA GLY A 91 7.72 -7.86 1.93
C GLY A 91 6.93 -6.64 2.38
N VAL A 92 7.65 -5.57 2.72
CA VAL A 92 7.04 -4.37 3.32
C VAL A 92 7.59 -3.09 2.68
N ILE A 93 6.72 -2.16 2.30
CA ILE A 93 7.10 -0.81 1.89
C ILE A 93 6.51 0.18 2.88
N VAL A 94 7.35 1.00 3.51
CA VAL A 94 6.97 2.05 4.46
C VAL A 94 7.30 3.41 3.85
N ILE A 95 6.30 4.27 3.69
CA ILE A 95 6.42 5.59 3.09
C ILE A 95 6.09 6.62 4.15
N HIS A 96 7.09 7.37 4.61
CA HIS A 96 6.88 8.44 5.58
C HIS A 96 6.19 9.67 4.95
N GLY A 97 6.16 9.82 3.64
CA GLY A 97 5.41 10.89 2.97
C GLY A 97 4.06 10.43 2.43
N SER A 98 3.66 11.02 1.31
CA SER A 98 2.54 10.59 0.48
C SER A 98 3.00 9.60 -0.59
N GLY A 99 2.14 8.64 -0.91
CA GLY A 99 2.27 7.79 -2.10
C GLY A 99 1.65 8.46 -3.32
N GLY A 100 2.28 8.33 -4.48
CA GLY A 100 1.71 8.80 -5.74
C GLY A 100 0.49 8.00 -6.20
N ASP A 101 0.07 8.26 -7.44
CA ASP A 101 -1.00 7.51 -8.10
C ASP A 101 -0.66 6.03 -8.19
N VAL A 102 -1.69 5.19 -8.25
CA VAL A 102 -1.62 3.73 -8.41
C VAL A 102 -0.71 3.03 -7.39
N THR A 103 -0.60 3.57 -6.17
CA THR A 103 0.10 2.91 -5.05
C THR A 103 -0.49 1.51 -4.82
N GLY A 104 0.33 0.47 -4.77
CA GLY A 104 -0.12 -0.92 -4.64
C GLY A 104 -0.72 -1.52 -5.92
N HIS A 105 -0.40 -0.98 -7.11
CA HIS A 105 -0.87 -1.47 -8.40
C HIS A 105 -0.67 -2.99 -8.54
N SER A 106 -1.72 -3.76 -8.80
CA SER A 106 -1.64 -5.21 -9.06
C SER A 106 -0.93 -6.05 -7.98
N MET A 107 -0.80 -5.53 -6.75
CA MET A 107 -0.14 -6.21 -5.64
C MET A 107 -0.84 -7.54 -5.30
N ARG A 108 -0.04 -8.56 -4.98
CA ARG A 108 -0.47 -9.95 -4.74
C ARG A 108 -0.22 -10.46 -3.32
N GLY A 109 0.73 -9.84 -2.63
CA GLY A 109 1.05 -10.10 -1.23
C GLY A 109 1.82 -8.93 -0.63
N GLY A 110 2.37 -9.11 0.56
CA GLY A 110 3.11 -8.07 1.26
C GLY A 110 2.23 -6.92 1.78
N LYS A 111 2.89 -5.91 2.33
CA LYS A 111 2.25 -4.77 3.00
C LYS A 111 2.84 -3.44 2.52
N ILE A 112 1.98 -2.45 2.34
CA ILE A 112 2.39 -1.06 2.10
C ILE A 112 1.76 -0.17 3.18
N PHE A 113 2.59 0.62 3.85
CA PHE A 113 2.18 1.60 4.84
C PHE A 113 2.53 3.00 4.33
N VAL A 114 1.54 3.87 4.17
CA VAL A 114 1.72 5.26 3.74
C VAL A 114 1.26 6.18 4.85
N ARG A 115 2.17 6.98 5.43
CA ARG A 115 1.82 7.86 6.56
C ARG A 115 0.79 8.92 6.16
N ASP A 116 1.00 9.57 5.03
CA ASP A 116 0.16 10.69 4.60
C ASP A 116 -0.89 10.19 3.60
N ASN A 117 -1.02 10.83 2.43
CA ASN A 117 -2.07 10.54 1.46
C ASN A 117 -1.59 9.60 0.35
N VAL A 118 -2.54 9.05 -0.41
CA VAL A 118 -2.26 8.39 -1.69
C VAL A 118 -3.02 9.05 -2.85
N GLY A 119 -2.46 8.91 -4.04
CA GLY A 119 -3.03 9.43 -5.29
C GLY A 119 -4.23 8.62 -5.82
N TYR A 120 -4.56 8.89 -7.09
CA TYR A 120 -5.64 8.24 -7.83
C TYR A 120 -5.41 6.75 -8.02
N ARG A 121 -6.49 5.96 -8.07
CA ARG A 121 -6.44 4.52 -8.43
C ARG A 121 -5.53 3.67 -7.53
N SER A 122 -5.30 4.09 -6.29
CA SER A 122 -4.48 3.32 -5.36
C SER A 122 -5.18 2.01 -5.00
N GLY A 123 -4.43 0.91 -4.93
CA GLY A 123 -4.95 -0.44 -4.78
C GLY A 123 -5.64 -1.02 -6.02
N ILE A 124 -5.45 -0.40 -7.20
CA ILE A 124 -6.01 -0.93 -8.44
C ILE A 124 -5.50 -2.34 -8.72
N HIS A 125 -6.40 -3.25 -9.11
CA HIS A 125 -6.07 -4.64 -9.46
C HIS A 125 -5.36 -5.45 -8.37
N MET A 126 -5.41 -5.04 -7.09
CA MET A 126 -4.97 -5.88 -5.97
C MET A 126 -5.66 -7.25 -6.01
N LYS A 127 -4.91 -8.33 -5.79
CA LYS A 127 -5.38 -9.72 -5.94
C LYS A 127 -4.90 -10.55 -4.77
N GLU A 128 -5.78 -11.31 -4.15
CA GLU A 128 -5.39 -12.32 -3.16
C GLU A 128 -5.38 -13.70 -3.79
N TYR A 129 -4.51 -14.57 -3.30
CA TYR A 129 -4.50 -15.97 -3.74
C TYR A 129 -4.05 -16.86 -2.59
N LYS A 130 -4.95 -17.77 -2.17
CA LYS A 130 -4.73 -18.66 -1.02
C LYS A 130 -4.40 -17.88 0.25
N ASP A 131 -3.20 -18.07 0.79
CA ASP A 131 -2.64 -17.44 1.98
C ASP A 131 -2.03 -16.06 1.71
N LYS A 132 -1.84 -15.68 0.44
CA LYS A 132 -1.32 -14.36 0.08
C LYS A 132 -2.42 -13.32 0.06
N VAL A 133 -2.41 -12.46 1.08
CA VAL A 133 -3.34 -11.33 1.23
C VAL A 133 -2.55 -10.03 1.17
N PRO A 134 -2.66 -9.25 0.07
CA PRO A 134 -1.99 -7.96 -0.03
C PRO A 134 -2.70 -6.91 0.84
N VAL A 135 -1.93 -6.09 1.56
CA VAL A 135 -2.48 -5.06 2.46
C VAL A 135 -1.90 -3.68 2.19
N LEU A 136 -2.78 -2.69 2.02
CA LEU A 136 -2.42 -1.28 1.88
C LEU A 136 -3.05 -0.48 3.04
N VAL A 137 -2.22 0.16 3.87
CA VAL A 137 -2.66 1.04 4.95
C VAL A 137 -2.25 2.48 4.65
N ILE A 138 -3.22 3.39 4.70
CA ILE A 138 -3.08 4.80 4.34
C ILE A 138 -3.46 5.63 5.58
N GLY A 139 -2.54 6.44 6.09
CA GLY A 139 -2.78 7.28 7.26
C GLY A 139 -3.76 8.40 6.96
N GLY A 140 -3.52 9.15 5.90
CA GLY A 140 -4.37 10.26 5.45
C GLY A 140 -5.54 9.81 4.59
N THR A 141 -5.68 10.42 3.42
CA THR A 141 -6.79 10.19 2.47
C THR A 141 -6.33 9.61 1.14
N ALA A 142 -7.29 9.09 0.38
CA ALA A 142 -7.11 8.68 -1.01
C ALA A 142 -7.90 9.58 -1.96
N LYS A 143 -7.43 9.67 -3.21
CA LYS A 143 -8.20 10.27 -4.32
C LYS A 143 -9.20 9.28 -4.92
N ASP A 144 -9.76 9.62 -6.07
CA ASP A 144 -10.78 8.80 -6.74
C ASP A 144 -10.24 7.43 -7.16
N PHE A 145 -11.16 6.48 -7.35
CA PHE A 145 -10.90 5.12 -7.83
C PHE A 145 -10.07 4.23 -6.87
N LEU A 146 -10.11 4.52 -5.57
CA LEU A 146 -9.50 3.65 -4.55
C LEU A 146 -10.04 2.21 -4.66
N GLY A 147 -9.15 1.22 -4.80
CA GLY A 147 -9.50 -0.20 -4.90
C GLY A 147 -10.21 -0.59 -6.20
N GLU A 148 -10.00 0.15 -7.29
CA GLU A 148 -10.57 -0.18 -8.61
C GLU A 148 -10.14 -1.59 -9.07
N TYR A 149 -11.09 -2.39 -9.58
CA TYR A 149 -10.86 -3.76 -10.06
C TYR A 149 -10.15 -4.69 -9.06
N MET A 150 -10.25 -4.40 -7.76
CA MET A 150 -9.69 -5.23 -6.71
C MET A 150 -10.39 -6.61 -6.69
N ALA A 151 -9.60 -7.68 -6.64
CA ALA A 151 -10.04 -9.06 -6.64
C ALA A 151 -9.60 -9.82 -5.38
N GLY A 152 -9.20 -9.09 -4.34
CA GLY A 152 -8.72 -9.63 -3.07
C GLY A 152 -7.81 -8.65 -2.34
N GLY A 153 -7.57 -8.91 -1.05
CA GLY A 153 -6.72 -8.09 -0.18
C GLY A 153 -7.49 -7.17 0.76
N ILE A 154 -6.74 -6.29 1.40
CA ILE A 154 -7.24 -5.35 2.41
C ILE A 154 -6.69 -3.95 2.12
N ILE A 155 -7.56 -2.96 2.05
CA ILE A 155 -7.19 -1.54 2.05
C ILE A 155 -7.74 -0.90 3.32
N ILE A 156 -6.93 -0.16 4.07
CA ILE A 156 -7.33 0.57 5.28
C ILE A 156 -6.97 2.04 5.09
N VAL A 157 -7.96 2.94 5.22
CA VAL A 157 -7.77 4.39 5.22
C VAL A 157 -8.09 4.92 6.61
N LEU A 158 -7.06 5.41 7.31
CA LEU A 158 -7.17 5.86 8.69
C LEU A 158 -7.69 7.29 8.80
N ASN A 159 -7.59 8.11 7.76
CA ASN A 159 -8.16 9.46 7.72
C ASN A 159 -7.65 10.39 8.85
N ILE A 160 -6.35 10.32 9.15
CA ILE A 160 -5.62 11.18 10.10
C ILE A 160 -4.50 11.99 9.45
N ASP A 161 -4.18 13.12 10.06
CA ASP A 161 -2.87 13.74 9.88
C ASP A 161 -1.78 13.02 10.71
N ARG A 162 -0.57 13.59 10.68
CA ARG A 162 0.61 13.05 11.38
C ARG A 162 0.53 13.14 12.90
N GLU A 163 -0.35 13.98 13.42
CA GLU A 163 -0.58 14.18 14.86
C GLU A 163 -1.76 13.32 15.35
N GLY A 164 -2.44 12.59 14.46
CA GLY A 164 -3.59 11.76 14.80
C GLY A 164 -4.93 12.52 14.79
N ASN A 165 -4.95 13.76 14.30
CA ASN A 165 -6.17 14.55 14.15
C ASN A 165 -6.99 14.06 12.96
N ASP A 166 -8.32 14.14 13.07
CA ASP A 166 -9.22 13.68 12.01
C ASP A 166 -9.21 14.65 10.82
N LEU A 167 -9.08 14.12 9.60
CA LEU A 167 -9.08 14.92 8.36
C LEU A 167 -10.50 15.27 7.85
N GLY A 168 -11.53 14.82 8.56
CA GLY A 168 -12.94 15.10 8.24
C GLY A 168 -13.51 14.20 7.15
N LYS A 169 -14.34 14.79 6.27
CA LYS A 169 -15.11 14.03 5.27
C LYS A 169 -14.23 13.47 4.15
N ILE A 170 -14.48 12.20 3.81
CA ILE A 170 -13.87 11.51 2.68
C ILE A 170 -14.38 12.11 1.37
N LYS A 171 -13.47 12.51 0.47
CA LYS A 171 -13.83 13.17 -0.80
C LYS A 171 -13.75 12.27 -2.03
N GLY A 172 -13.06 11.14 -1.93
CA GLY A 172 -12.85 10.22 -3.06
C GLY A 172 -14.17 9.70 -3.63
N ARG A 173 -14.21 9.50 -4.94
CA ARG A 173 -15.33 8.94 -5.69
C ARG A 173 -14.94 7.66 -6.41
N PHE A 174 -15.94 6.92 -6.89
CA PHE A 174 -15.77 5.64 -7.59
C PHE A 174 -15.01 4.59 -6.76
N ILE A 175 -15.15 4.66 -5.43
CA ILE A 175 -14.46 3.76 -4.50
C ILE A 175 -14.93 2.32 -4.77
N GLY A 176 -13.97 1.41 -4.97
CA GLY A 176 -14.23 0.01 -5.27
C GLY A 176 -14.89 -0.22 -6.63
N THR A 177 -14.81 0.71 -7.59
CA THR A 177 -15.40 0.46 -8.92
C THR A 177 -14.81 -0.81 -9.55
N GLY A 178 -15.67 -1.71 -10.03
CA GLY A 178 -15.20 -2.97 -10.61
C GLY A 178 -14.71 -4.01 -9.58
N ILE A 179 -14.95 -3.83 -8.29
CA ILE A 179 -14.48 -4.76 -7.25
C ILE A 179 -15.09 -6.17 -7.43
N HIS A 180 -14.24 -7.18 -7.42
CA HIS A 180 -14.57 -8.61 -7.49
C HIS A 180 -14.36 -9.33 -6.15
N GLY A 181 -13.45 -8.84 -5.31
CA GLY A 181 -13.06 -9.47 -4.04
C GLY A 181 -12.27 -8.52 -3.14
N GLY A 182 -12.05 -8.93 -1.89
CA GLY A 182 -11.37 -8.14 -0.87
C GLY A 182 -12.27 -7.14 -0.12
N SER A 183 -11.65 -6.34 0.76
CA SER A 183 -12.33 -5.34 1.59
C SER A 183 -11.57 -4.02 1.63
N ILE A 184 -12.30 -2.92 1.58
CA ILE A 184 -11.79 -1.56 1.82
C ILE A 184 -12.43 -1.05 3.12
N TYR A 185 -11.62 -0.66 4.09
CA TYR A 185 -12.05 -0.11 5.38
C TYR A 185 -11.66 1.35 5.44
N ILE A 186 -12.63 2.26 5.57
CA ILE A 186 -12.37 3.70 5.65
C ILE A 186 -12.87 4.20 6.99
N ARG A 187 -12.00 4.85 7.77
CA ARG A 187 -12.38 5.41 9.07
C ARG A 187 -13.24 6.66 8.86
N GLY A 188 -14.46 6.61 9.38
CA GLY A 188 -15.49 7.62 9.13
C GLY A 188 -16.53 7.15 8.11
N ASP A 189 -17.45 8.05 7.79
CA ASP A 189 -18.59 7.74 6.92
C ASP A 189 -18.25 7.96 5.43
N VAL A 190 -18.76 7.06 4.59
CA VAL A 190 -18.70 7.15 3.13
C VAL A 190 -20.13 7.09 2.60
N ASP A 191 -20.49 8.04 1.76
CA ASP A 191 -21.83 8.09 1.16
C ASP A 191 -21.94 7.11 -0.01
N ARG A 192 -23.12 6.53 -0.22
CA ARG A 192 -23.37 5.57 -1.32
C ARG A 192 -23.04 6.13 -2.71
N PHE A 193 -23.20 7.43 -2.93
CA PHE A 193 -22.89 8.06 -4.22
C PHE A 193 -21.38 8.07 -4.53
N GLN A 194 -20.52 7.86 -3.53
CA GLN A 194 -19.07 7.79 -3.69
C GLN A 194 -18.60 6.43 -4.18
N LEU A 195 -19.44 5.40 -4.13
CA LEU A 195 -19.08 4.05 -4.53
C LEU A 195 -19.09 3.90 -6.05
N GLY A 196 -18.21 3.02 -6.54
CA GLY A 196 -18.18 2.61 -7.93
C GLY A 196 -19.10 1.43 -8.23
N VAL A 197 -19.10 1.00 -9.49
CA VAL A 197 -19.90 -0.16 -9.94
C VAL A 197 -19.49 -1.41 -9.16
N ALA A 198 -20.47 -2.20 -8.73
CA ALA A 198 -20.30 -3.45 -7.98
C ALA A 198 -19.73 -3.34 -6.56
N ALA A 199 -19.46 -2.13 -6.05
CA ALA A 199 -19.15 -1.89 -4.65
C ALA A 199 -20.42 -1.63 -3.83
N ASP A 200 -20.41 -2.04 -2.57
CA ASP A 200 -21.49 -1.78 -1.62
C ASP A 200 -20.93 -1.58 -0.21
N ILE A 201 -21.64 -0.80 0.60
CA ILE A 201 -21.33 -0.66 2.02
C ILE A 201 -21.88 -1.89 2.74
N LYS A 202 -21.00 -2.60 3.43
CA LYS A 202 -21.33 -3.76 4.27
C LYS A 202 -21.25 -3.39 5.73
N GLU A 203 -21.91 -4.18 6.56
CA GLU A 203 -21.75 -4.07 8.01
C GLU A 203 -20.29 -4.32 8.40
N PHE A 204 -19.76 -3.44 9.25
CA PHE A 204 -18.45 -3.58 9.86
C PHE A 204 -18.61 -4.29 11.21
N THR A 205 -18.06 -5.49 11.32
CA THR A 205 -18.23 -6.37 12.49
C THR A 205 -16.99 -6.37 13.38
N GLU A 206 -17.08 -7.00 14.55
CA GLU A 206 -15.90 -7.22 15.40
C GLU A 206 -14.88 -8.17 14.76
N GLU A 207 -15.31 -9.11 13.90
CA GLU A 207 -14.37 -9.93 13.10
C GLU A 207 -13.55 -9.04 12.15
N ASP A 208 -14.19 -8.05 11.52
CA ASP A 208 -13.48 -7.08 10.70
C ASP A 208 -12.50 -6.23 11.52
N ARG A 209 -12.89 -5.83 12.74
CA ARG A 209 -12.00 -5.09 13.66
C ARG A 209 -10.76 -5.91 14.00
N GLU A 210 -10.94 -7.15 14.44
CA GLU A 210 -9.82 -8.05 14.76
C GLU A 210 -8.95 -8.35 13.54
N LYS A 211 -9.55 -8.41 12.34
CA LYS A 211 -8.84 -8.58 11.08
C LYS A 211 -7.93 -7.39 10.74
N ILE A 212 -8.36 -6.15 10.98
CA ILE A 212 -7.57 -4.95 10.63
C ILE A 212 -6.62 -4.50 11.73
N LYS A 213 -6.89 -4.85 13.00
CA LYS A 213 -6.13 -4.43 14.18
C LYS A 213 -4.62 -4.64 14.06
N PRO A 214 -4.09 -5.81 13.64
CA PRO A 214 -2.64 -6.01 13.53
C PRO A 214 -1.96 -5.04 12.56
N TYR A 215 -2.66 -4.65 11.48
CA TYR A 215 -2.12 -3.71 10.50
C TYR A 215 -2.14 -2.27 11.00
N ILE A 216 -3.11 -1.92 11.85
CA ILE A 216 -3.17 -0.63 12.54
C ILE A 216 -2.03 -0.53 13.57
N GLU A 217 -1.79 -1.58 14.34
CA GLU A 217 -0.70 -1.65 15.31
C GLU A 217 0.67 -1.53 14.62
N GLU A 218 0.87 -2.24 13.51
CA GLU A 218 2.09 -2.14 12.71
C GLU A 218 2.27 -0.75 12.09
N PHE A 219 1.21 -0.16 11.54
CA PHE A 219 1.22 1.23 11.06
C PHE A 219 1.67 2.20 12.16
N CYS A 220 1.10 2.10 13.37
CA CYS A 220 1.47 2.96 14.49
C CYS A 220 2.94 2.77 14.88
N LYS A 221 3.43 1.53 14.88
CA LYS A 221 4.83 1.21 15.16
C LYS A 221 5.78 1.81 14.12
N GLU A 222 5.49 1.65 12.83
CA GLU A 222 6.35 2.15 11.74
C GLU A 222 6.45 3.68 11.74
N PHE A 223 5.39 4.39 12.17
CA PHE A 223 5.36 5.85 12.20
C PHE A 223 5.52 6.46 13.59
N GLY A 224 5.76 5.65 14.63
CA GLY A 224 5.99 6.12 16.00
C GLY A 224 4.78 6.85 16.61
N LEU A 225 3.56 6.41 16.30
CA LEU A 225 2.34 7.00 16.88
C LEU A 225 2.15 6.54 18.33
N SER A 226 1.57 7.42 19.15
CA SER A 226 1.33 7.13 20.57
C SER A 226 0.30 6.00 20.76
N ASP A 227 0.35 5.36 21.93
CA ASP A 227 -0.66 4.37 22.32
C ASP A 227 -2.07 4.96 22.34
N GLU A 228 -2.22 6.23 22.73
CA GLU A 228 -3.51 6.93 22.68
C GLU A 228 -4.06 7.00 21.26
N ILE A 229 -3.25 7.39 20.27
CA ILE A 229 -3.66 7.42 18.86
C ILE A 229 -4.00 6.00 18.41
N LYS A 230 -3.13 5.03 18.69
CA LYS A 230 -3.34 3.62 18.32
C LYS A 230 -4.68 3.08 18.86
N GLU A 231 -4.98 3.29 20.13
CA GLU A 231 -6.26 2.89 20.73
C GLU A 231 -7.44 3.61 20.08
N LYS A 232 -7.32 4.91 19.78
CA LYS A 232 -8.32 5.65 19.00
C LYS A 232 -8.54 4.98 17.63
N LEU A 233 -7.48 4.61 16.92
CA LEU A 233 -7.57 3.97 15.59
C LEU A 233 -8.30 2.62 15.65
N ILE A 234 -7.95 1.76 16.61
CA ILE A 234 -8.50 0.40 16.75
C ILE A 234 -9.99 0.45 17.12
N ASN A 235 -10.36 1.36 18.02
CA ASN A 235 -11.72 1.44 18.57
C ASN A 235 -12.68 2.30 17.73
N SER A 236 -12.20 2.93 16.67
CA SER A 236 -13.02 3.73 15.77
C SER A 236 -14.02 2.90 14.96
N LYS A 237 -15.04 3.59 14.43
CA LYS A 237 -15.95 3.03 13.43
C LYS A 237 -15.34 3.14 12.04
N TYR A 238 -15.43 2.06 11.27
CA TYR A 238 -15.03 2.01 9.88
C TYR A 238 -16.24 1.75 8.99
N THR A 239 -16.28 2.42 7.85
CA THR A 239 -17.15 2.03 6.74
C THR A 239 -16.45 0.93 5.95
N LYS A 240 -17.05 -0.26 5.91
CA LYS A 240 -16.58 -1.39 5.10
C LYS A 240 -17.21 -1.33 3.72
N ILE A 241 -16.38 -1.38 2.70
CA ILE A 241 -16.78 -1.46 1.29
C ILE A 241 -16.26 -2.78 0.73
N ALA A 242 -17.14 -3.54 0.10
CA ALA A 242 -16.84 -4.85 -0.47
C ALA A 242 -17.73 -5.12 -1.70
N PRO A 243 -17.49 -6.20 -2.47
CA PRO A 243 -18.37 -6.58 -3.58
C PRO A 243 -19.85 -6.72 -3.17
N ILE A 244 -20.74 -6.33 -4.07
CA ILE A 244 -22.20 -6.51 -3.90
C ILE A 244 -22.58 -7.97 -3.62
N SER A 245 -21.87 -8.94 -4.20
CA SER A 245 -22.09 -10.37 -4.04
C SER A 245 -20.80 -11.17 -4.30
N LYS A 246 -20.84 -12.50 -4.14
CA LYS A 246 -19.71 -13.39 -4.49
C LYS A 246 -19.39 -13.42 -6.00
N ARG A 247 -20.34 -13.05 -6.87
CA ARG A 247 -20.19 -13.05 -8.33
C ARG A 247 -20.76 -11.75 -8.92
N PRO A 248 -20.16 -10.58 -8.63
CA PRO A 248 -20.73 -9.28 -8.96
C PRO A 248 -21.00 -9.08 -10.46
N PHE A 249 -20.20 -9.74 -11.30
CA PHE A 249 -20.29 -9.67 -12.76
C PHE A 249 -20.77 -10.98 -13.41
N GLY A 250 -21.31 -11.93 -12.64
CA GLY A 250 -21.70 -13.25 -13.17
C GLY A 250 -22.68 -13.16 -14.34
N LYS A 251 -23.65 -12.24 -14.28
CA LYS A 251 -24.63 -12.03 -15.36
C LYS A 251 -24.03 -11.44 -16.64
N LEU A 252 -22.90 -10.74 -16.54
CA LEU A 252 -22.23 -10.16 -17.71
C LEU A 252 -21.48 -11.24 -18.50
N TYR A 253 -20.80 -12.14 -17.81
CA TYR A 253 -19.93 -13.15 -18.44
C TYR A 253 -20.63 -14.48 -18.72
N THR A 254 -21.62 -14.84 -17.89
CA THR A 254 -22.35 -16.10 -18.01
C THR A 254 -23.84 -15.85 -17.80
N PRO A 255 -24.52 -15.15 -18.73
CA PRO A 255 -25.94 -14.81 -18.59
C PRO A 255 -26.84 -16.04 -18.46
N ASP A 256 -26.44 -17.18 -19.04
CA ASP A 256 -27.24 -18.41 -19.10
C ASP A 256 -27.05 -19.35 -17.90
N LEU A 257 -26.20 -19.01 -16.92
CA LEU A 257 -25.85 -19.87 -15.76
C LEU A 257 -26.56 -19.47 -14.44
N MET A 258 -27.60 -18.64 -14.49
CA MET A 258 -28.46 -18.27 -13.35
C MET A 258 -29.93 -18.42 -13.71
#